data_AF-A0A165Z3B2-F1
#
_entry.id   AF-A0A165Z3B2-F1
#
_cell.length_a   1.000
_cell.length_b   1.000
_cell.length_c   1.000
_cell.angle_alpha   90.00
_cell.angle_beta   90.00
_cell.angle_gamma   90.00
#
_symmetry.space_group_name_H-M   'P 1'
#
loop_
_entity.id
_entity.type
_entity.pdbx_description
1 polymer ?
#
loop_
_entity_poly.entity_id
_entity_poly.type
_entity_poly.pdbx_seq_one_letter_code
_entity_poly.pdbx_strand_id
1 'polypeptide(L)'
;MQLLVRAAPNLMYPNLRAYFSDIGKQRISVDLELWAGYFQSVCPSMGRILINMDTSMTAMYKSGPFREVTMLGIGDRNARALELSEGHANFKKLKSFLKDVRVEVPGDAPVGKKKVKKITGIVPAAGH
;
A
#
# COMPACT_ATOMS: atom_id res chain seq x y z
N MET A 1 25.85 -6.91 -13.33
CA MET A 1 25.54 -8.11 -12.50
C MET A 1 24.39 -7.92 -11.52
N GLN A 2 24.30 -6.81 -10.76
CA GLN A 2 23.18 -6.56 -9.84
C GLN A 2 21.80 -6.53 -10.54
N LEU A 3 21.73 -6.12 -11.82
CA LEU A 3 20.50 -6.12 -12.61
C LEU A 3 19.97 -7.54 -12.91
N LEU A 4 20.85 -8.50 -13.19
CA LEU A 4 20.49 -9.89 -13.53
C LEU A 4 19.94 -10.63 -12.31
N VAL A 5 20.58 -10.48 -11.15
CA VAL A 5 20.11 -11.06 -9.88
C VAL A 5 18.76 -10.48 -9.45
N ARG A 6 18.48 -9.22 -9.83
CA ARG A 6 17.23 -8.52 -9.50
C ARG A 6 16.12 -8.68 -10.54
N ALA A 7 16.38 -9.30 -11.70
CA ALA A 7 15.43 -9.35 -12.80
C ALA A 7 14.13 -10.08 -12.42
N ALA A 8 14.23 -11.24 -11.79
CA ALA A 8 13.07 -12.02 -11.33
C ALA A 8 12.30 -11.33 -10.18
N PRO A 9 12.94 -10.92 -9.06
CA PRO A 9 12.19 -10.33 -7.95
C PRO A 9 11.63 -8.92 -8.24
N ASN A 10 12.26 -8.12 -9.11
CA ASN A 10 11.68 -6.83 -9.53
C ASN A 10 10.36 -6.99 -10.32
N LEU A 11 10.15 -8.13 -10.98
CA LEU A 11 8.91 -8.39 -11.71
C LEU A 11 7.76 -8.80 -10.76
N MET A 12 8.10 -9.40 -9.62
CA MET A 12 7.13 -9.96 -8.68
C MET A 12 6.78 -9.01 -7.53
N TYR A 13 7.69 -8.12 -7.14
CA TYR A 13 7.55 -7.32 -5.92
C TYR A 13 7.81 -5.83 -6.17
N PRO A 14 6.98 -4.94 -5.62
CA PRO A 14 7.10 -3.50 -5.86
C PRO A 14 8.15 -2.88 -4.94
N ASN A 15 9.45 -2.97 -5.27
CA ASN A 15 10.54 -2.11 -4.73
C ASN A 15 11.92 -2.51 -5.29
N LEU A 16 12.84 -1.54 -5.44
CA LEU A 16 14.13 -1.71 -6.16
C LEU A 16 15.24 -2.45 -5.38
N ARG A 17 15.12 -2.57 -4.04
CA ARG A 17 16.16 -3.17 -3.17
C ARG A 17 15.63 -4.04 -2.03
N ALA A 18 14.36 -3.90 -1.66
CA ALA A 18 13.69 -4.72 -0.67
C ALA A 18 12.41 -5.25 -1.28
N TYR A 19 12.12 -6.53 -1.09
CA TYR A 19 10.99 -7.20 -1.71
C TYR A 19 10.04 -7.64 -0.61
N PHE A 20 8.80 -7.18 -0.65
CA PHE A 20 7.80 -7.44 0.39
C PHE A 20 6.70 -8.32 -0.16
N SER A 21 6.31 -9.34 0.61
CA SER A 21 5.28 -10.30 0.26
C SER A 21 4.12 -10.22 1.26
N ASP A 22 2.93 -10.59 0.81
CA ASP A 22 1.76 -10.76 1.68
C ASP A 22 1.81 -12.09 2.47
N ILE A 23 2.74 -12.98 2.12
CA ILE A 23 3.00 -14.23 2.82
C ILE A 23 3.55 -13.92 4.22
N GLY A 24 2.84 -14.38 5.26
CA GLY A 24 3.22 -14.13 6.65
C GLY A 24 2.89 -12.73 7.15
N LYS A 25 1.98 -12.00 6.47
CA LYS A 25 1.55 -10.68 6.93
C LYS A 25 0.92 -10.72 8.32
N GLN A 26 1.27 -9.74 9.15
CA GLN A 26 0.75 -9.60 10.50
C GLN A 26 -0.05 -8.30 10.62
N ARG A 27 -1.21 -8.36 11.26
CA ARG A 27 -1.99 -7.15 11.56
C ARG A 27 -1.36 -6.44 12.76
N ILE A 28 -0.84 -5.23 12.57
CA ILE A 28 -0.34 -4.38 13.67
C ILE A 28 -1.48 -3.52 14.22
N SER A 29 -2.28 -2.96 13.32
CA SER A 29 -3.37 -2.06 13.70
C SER A 29 -4.60 -2.31 12.82
N VAL A 30 -5.65 -1.54 13.12
CA VAL A 30 -6.96 -1.62 12.44
C VAL A 30 -6.82 -1.33 10.93
N ASP A 31 -5.84 -0.52 10.54
CA ASP A 31 -5.73 0.07 9.19
C ASP A 31 -4.47 -0.36 8.42
N LEU A 32 -3.48 -0.92 9.14
CA LEU A 32 -2.17 -1.25 8.59
C LEU A 32 -1.83 -2.74 8.80
N GLU A 33 -1.28 -3.33 7.74
CA GLU A 33 -0.72 -4.68 7.73
C GLU A 33 0.81 -4.59 7.67
N LEU A 34 1.50 -5.38 8.48
CA LEU A 34 2.94 -5.57 8.38
C LEU A 34 3.23 -6.63 7.35
N TRP A 35 4.03 -6.27 6.35
CA TRP A 35 4.49 -7.18 5.32
C TRP A 35 5.95 -7.49 5.57
N ALA A 36 6.26 -8.77 5.68
CA ALA A 36 7.62 -9.25 5.75
C ALA A 36 8.24 -9.24 4.35
N GLY A 37 9.54 -8.97 4.31
CA GLY A 37 10.30 -8.90 3.09
C GLY A 37 11.78 -9.11 3.31
N TYR A 38 12.51 -9.08 2.21
CA TYR A 38 13.96 -9.26 2.22
C TYR A 38 14.62 -8.10 1.49
N PHE A 39 15.58 -7.47 2.15
CA PHE A 39 16.51 -6.55 1.53
C PHE A 39 17.66 -7.34 0.91
N GLN A 40 17.99 -7.03 -0.35
CA GLN A 40 19.07 -7.70 -1.05
C GLN A 40 20.09 -6.70 -1.60
N SER A 41 21.36 -6.95 -1.33
CA SER A 41 22.49 -6.26 -1.97
C SER A 41 23.52 -7.25 -2.49
N VAL A 42 24.30 -6.81 -3.48
CA VAL A 42 25.36 -7.61 -4.10
C VAL A 42 26.66 -6.82 -3.96
N CYS A 43 27.64 -7.39 -3.27
CA CYS A 43 28.94 -6.79 -3.03
C CYS A 43 30.04 -7.61 -3.72
N PRO A 44 30.75 -7.05 -4.71
CA PRO A 44 31.92 -7.71 -5.27
C PRO A 44 33.04 -7.76 -4.20
N SER A 45 33.73 -8.89 -4.12
CA SER A 45 34.88 -9.12 -3.26
C SER A 45 36.00 -9.77 -4.09
N MET A 46 37.21 -9.87 -3.55
CA MET A 46 38.36 -10.43 -4.27
C MET A 46 38.07 -11.89 -4.67
N GLY A 47 37.87 -12.12 -5.97
CA GLY A 47 37.62 -13.43 -6.56
C GLY A 47 36.22 -14.02 -6.35
N ARG A 48 35.27 -13.29 -5.74
CA ARG A 48 33.90 -13.78 -5.49
C ARG A 48 32.87 -12.66 -5.41
N ILE A 49 31.60 -13.04 -5.53
CA ILE A 49 30.47 -12.13 -5.34
C ILE A 49 29.76 -12.54 -4.06
N LEU A 50 29.55 -11.59 -3.17
CA LEU A 50 28.76 -11.78 -1.96
C LEU A 50 27.35 -11.23 -2.19
N ILE A 51 26.34 -11.99 -1.76
CA ILE A 51 24.94 -11.55 -1.77
C ILE A 51 24.53 -11.39 -0.31
N ASN A 52 24.27 -10.15 0.11
CA ASN A 52 23.70 -9.89 1.43
C ASN A 52 22.18 -9.96 1.33
N MET A 53 21.57 -10.67 2.27
CA MET A 53 20.13 -10.81 2.40
C MET A 53 19.76 -10.56 3.85
N ASP A 54 19.00 -9.49 4.10
CA ASP A 54 18.53 -9.11 5.42
C ASP A 54 17.00 -9.17 5.46
N THR A 55 16.43 -9.63 6.58
CA THR A 55 14.97 -9.62 6.76
C THR A 55 14.52 -8.20 7.12
N SER A 56 13.50 -7.71 6.44
CA SER A 56 12.92 -6.38 6.66
C SER A 56 11.41 -6.48 6.80
N MET A 57 10.80 -5.58 7.56
CA MET A 57 9.35 -5.50 7.72
C MET A 57 8.89 -4.09 7.38
N THR A 58 7.77 -3.97 6.66
CA THR A 58 7.21 -2.68 6.27
C THR A 58 5.71 -2.62 6.55
N ALA A 59 5.21 -1.44 6.91
CA ALA A 59 3.79 -1.21 7.10
C ALA A 59 3.14 -0.87 5.76
N MET A 60 2.13 -1.64 5.39
CA MET A 60 1.32 -1.47 4.19
C MET A 60 -0.13 -1.16 4.59
N TYR A 61 -0.85 -0.45 3.73
CA TYR A 61 -2.30 -0.29 3.90
C TYR A 61 -3.00 -1.64 3.78
N LYS A 62 -3.99 -1.87 4.62
CA LYS A 62 -4.84 -3.06 4.51
C LYS A 62 -5.55 -3.07 3.15
N SER A 63 -5.37 -4.16 2.40
CA SER A 63 -6.13 -4.39 1.17
C SER A 63 -7.59 -4.70 1.49
N GLY A 64 -8.53 -4.10 0.75
CA GLY A 64 -9.95 -4.33 0.97
C GLY A 64 -10.83 -3.32 0.25
N PRO A 65 -12.17 -3.43 0.41
CA PRO A 65 -13.11 -2.46 -0.11
C PRO A 65 -12.78 -1.06 0.41
N PHE A 66 -12.75 -0.07 -0.49
CA PHE A 66 -12.36 1.30 -0.14
C PHE A 66 -13.13 1.86 1.07
N ARG A 67 -14.45 1.61 1.12
CA ARG A 67 -15.33 2.01 2.21
C ARG A 67 -14.91 1.44 3.56
N GLU A 68 -14.43 0.20 3.61
CA GLU A 68 -13.96 -0.39 4.87
C GLU A 68 -12.66 0.27 5.31
N VAL A 69 -11.70 0.44 4.39
CA VAL A 69 -10.39 1.05 4.70
C VAL A 69 -10.55 2.50 5.18
N THR A 70 -11.50 3.26 4.65
CA THR A 70 -11.77 4.63 5.10
C THR A 70 -12.45 4.69 6.47
N MET A 71 -13.41 3.80 6.76
CA MET A 71 -14.02 3.68 8.10
C MET A 71 -12.97 3.35 9.16
N LEU A 72 -12.11 2.38 8.84
CA LEU A 72 -10.98 1.97 9.68
C LEU A 72 -10.05 3.19 9.93
N GLY A 73 -9.67 3.93 8.89
CA GLY A 73 -8.81 5.12 9.00
C GLY A 73 -9.35 6.26 9.89
N ILE A 74 -10.68 6.42 10.00
CA ILE A 74 -11.27 7.37 10.95
C ILE A 74 -11.42 6.78 12.36
N GLY A 75 -11.35 5.45 12.50
CA GLY A 75 -11.53 4.72 13.75
C GLY A 75 -13.00 4.37 14.04
N ASP A 76 -13.85 4.37 13.01
CA ASP A 76 -15.28 4.08 13.13
C ASP A 76 -15.62 2.79 12.37
N ARG A 77 -16.74 2.16 12.74
CA ARG A 77 -17.30 0.99 12.04
C ARG A 77 -18.57 1.33 11.29
N ASN A 78 -19.13 2.52 11.52
CA ASN A 78 -20.36 2.97 10.90
C ASN A 78 -20.06 3.73 9.60
N ALA A 79 -20.69 3.31 8.51
CA ALA A 79 -20.53 3.98 7.23
C ALA A 79 -21.12 5.40 7.22
N ARG A 80 -22.11 5.68 8.06
CA ARG A 80 -22.67 7.04 8.20
C ARG A 80 -21.65 8.01 8.78
N ALA A 81 -20.64 7.52 9.50
CA ALA A 81 -19.56 8.36 10.00
C ALA A 81 -18.62 8.89 8.89
N LEU A 82 -18.79 8.42 7.65
CA LEU A 82 -18.12 8.97 6.47
C LEU A 82 -18.85 10.18 5.88
N GLU A 83 -20.08 10.48 6.31
CA GLU A 83 -20.80 11.71 5.98
C GLU A 83 -20.25 12.87 6.81
N LEU A 84 -19.05 13.31 6.43
CA LEU A 84 -18.29 14.31 7.15
C LEU A 84 -18.42 15.68 6.47
N SER A 85 -18.74 16.70 7.26
CA SER A 85 -18.63 18.09 6.84
C SER A 85 -17.17 18.55 6.84
N GLU A 86 -16.82 19.56 6.04
CA GLU A 86 -15.44 20.07 5.92
C GLU A 86 -14.83 20.54 7.25
N GLY A 87 -15.66 20.98 8.20
CA GLY A 87 -15.23 21.41 9.53
C GLY A 87 -14.92 20.28 10.51
N HIS A 88 -15.31 19.03 10.21
CA HIS A 88 -15.20 17.93 11.14
C HIS A 88 -13.75 17.44 11.30
N ALA A 89 -13.31 17.13 12.52
CA ALA A 89 -11.93 16.66 12.78
C ALA A 89 -11.59 15.40 11.97
N ASN A 90 -12.57 14.49 11.82
CA ASN A 90 -12.42 13.27 11.02
C ASN A 90 -12.21 13.56 9.52
N PHE A 91 -12.73 14.68 8.99
CA PHE A 91 -12.52 15.05 7.59
C PHE A 91 -11.05 15.36 7.31
N LYS A 92 -10.41 16.12 8.20
CA LYS A 92 -8.95 16.40 8.13
C LYS A 92 -8.13 15.12 8.27
N LYS A 93 -8.51 14.24 9.21
CA LYS A 93 -7.84 12.94 9.42
C LYS A 93 -7.94 12.05 8.17
N LEU A 94 -9.14 11.93 7.60
CA LEU A 94 -9.39 11.15 6.39
C LEU A 94 -8.65 11.72 5.17
N LYS A 95 -8.64 13.05 5.01
CA LYS A 95 -7.88 13.73 3.95
C LYS A 95 -6.39 13.43 4.03
N SER A 96 -5.82 13.44 5.24
CA SER A 96 -4.42 13.07 5.47
C SER A 96 -4.15 11.60 5.17
N PHE A 97 -5.03 10.72 5.65
CA PHE A 97 -4.91 9.27 5.48
C PHE A 97 -4.97 8.83 4.01
N LEU A 98 -5.84 9.45 3.21
CA LEU A 98 -6.03 9.15 1.79
C LEU A 98 -5.09 9.91 0.85
N LYS A 99 -4.28 10.83 1.38
CA LYS A 99 -3.37 11.61 0.56
C LYS A 99 -2.39 10.67 -0.15
N ASP A 100 -2.32 10.80 -1.47
CA ASP A 100 -1.45 10.01 -2.35
C ASP A 100 -1.73 8.50 -2.40
N VAL A 101 -2.82 8.03 -1.79
CA VAL A 101 -3.26 6.63 -1.88
C VAL A 101 -3.75 6.31 -3.29
N ARG A 102 -3.41 5.11 -3.76
CA ARG A 102 -3.84 4.58 -5.05
C ARG A 102 -5.01 3.61 -4.85
N VAL A 103 -6.05 3.76 -5.66
CA VAL A 103 -7.26 2.93 -5.62
C VAL A 103 -7.54 2.29 -6.97
N GLU A 104 -8.05 1.07 -6.95
CA GLU A 104 -8.56 0.38 -8.12
C GLU A 104 -10.02 0.77 -8.34
N VAL A 105 -10.35 1.28 -9.54
CA VAL A 105 -11.72 1.66 -9.89
C VAL A 105 -12.37 0.54 -10.72
N PRO A 106 -13.39 -0.16 -10.19
CA PRO A 106 -14.15 -1.14 -10.98
C PRO A 106 -15.03 -0.42 -12.01
N GLY A 107 -14.97 -0.85 -13.29
CA GLY A 107 -15.94 -0.46 -14.32
C GLY A 107 -15.47 0.48 -15.44
N ASP A 108 -14.28 1.08 -15.36
CA ASP A 108 -13.81 2.11 -16.32
C ASP A 108 -12.57 1.62 -17.12
N ALA A 109 -12.40 0.31 -17.23
CA ALA A 109 -11.24 -0.31 -17.86
C ALA A 109 -11.67 -1.39 -18.87
N PRO A 110 -10.97 -1.51 -20.01
CA PRO A 110 -11.18 -2.61 -20.93
C PRO A 110 -11.02 -3.95 -20.20
N VAL A 111 -11.83 -4.94 -20.57
CA VAL A 111 -11.83 -6.30 -19.99
C VAL A 111 -10.40 -6.79 -19.78
N GLY A 112 -10.06 -7.10 -18.53
CA GLY A 112 -8.75 -7.63 -18.14
C GLY A 112 -7.72 -6.62 -17.62
N LYS A 113 -8.00 -5.31 -17.60
CA LYS A 113 -7.10 -4.32 -16.98
C LYS A 113 -7.76 -3.65 -15.78
N LYS A 114 -7.03 -3.51 -14.67
CA LYS A 114 -7.47 -2.73 -13.50
C LYS A 114 -6.96 -1.30 -13.64
N LYS A 115 -7.85 -0.31 -13.60
CA LYS A 115 -7.48 1.11 -13.67
C LYS A 115 -7.18 1.60 -12.26
N VAL A 116 -5.90 1.83 -11.99
CA VAL A 116 -5.43 2.39 -10.72
C VAL A 116 -5.40 3.91 -10.85
N LYS A 117 -6.12 4.63 -9.99
CA LYS A 117 -6.12 6.10 -9.91
C LYS A 117 -5.57 6.55 -8.56
N LYS A 118 -4.87 7.68 -8.55
CA LYS A 118 -4.36 8.32 -7.33
C LYS A 118 -5.42 9.26 -6.78
N ILE A 119 -5.68 9.22 -5.48
CA ILE A 119 -6.58 10.17 -4.82
C ILE A 119 -5.86 11.52 -4.67
N THR A 120 -6.48 12.58 -5.20
CA THR A 120 -5.97 13.96 -5.12
C THR A 120 -6.71 14.79 -4.08
N GLY A 121 -7.96 14.44 -3.76
CA GLY A 121 -8.79 15.15 -2.80
C GLY A 121 -10.06 14.38 -2.46
N ILE A 122 -10.74 14.84 -1.42
CA ILE A 122 -12.05 14.34 -0.99
C ILE A 122 -13.04 15.50 -1.06
N VAL A 123 -14.25 15.22 -1.51
CA VAL A 123 -15.36 16.19 -1.58
C VAL A 123 -16.31 15.89 -0.43
N PRO A 124 -16.74 16.90 0.36
CA PRO A 124 -17.77 16.71 1.37
C PRO A 124 -19.09 16.25 0.74
N ALA A 125 -19.78 15.30 1.37
CA ALA A 125 -21.11 14.83 0.95
C ALA A 125 -21.23 14.34 -0.52
N ALA A 126 -20.19 13.71 -1.07
CA ALA A 126 -20.19 13.23 -2.47
C ALA A 126 -21.10 12.01 -2.76
N GLY A 127 -22.04 11.70 -1.86
CA GLY A 127 -23.02 10.63 -2.02
C GLY A 127 -24.43 11.15 -1.77
N HIS A 128 -25.09 11.56 -2.84
CA HIS A 128 -26.54 11.66 -2.94
C HIS A 128 -27.02 10.67 -4.00
#